data_AF-A0A168E9Z2-F1
#
_entry.id   AF-A0A168E9Z2-F1
#
_cell.length_a   1.000
_cell.length_b   1.000
_cell.length_c   1.000
_cell.angle_alpha   90.00
_cell.angle_beta   90.00
_cell.angle_gamma   90.00
#
_symmetry.space_group_name_H-M   'P 1'
#
loop_
_entity.id
_entity.type
_entity.pdbx_description
1 polymer ?
#
loop_
_entity_poly.entity_id
_entity_poly.type
_entity_poly.pdbx_seq_one_letter_code
_entity_poly.pdbx_strand_id
1 'polypeptide(L)'
;MDGFDTLTHKQKLEVINNLDNFEGLSRSANGSKQDKSYEEWTHYKKGQKGEIEVNPEFRAKMIEIEREMERRLQKQIDDLNKQNRKNDPKKGDD
;
A
#
# COMPACT_ATOMS: atom_id res chain seq x y z
N MET A 1 2.35 -8.16 -2.08
CA MET A 1 2.76 -7.67 -3.42
C MET A 1 3.79 -8.63 -3.96
N ASP A 2 3.45 -9.24 -5.08
CA ASP A 2 4.21 -10.35 -5.64
C ASP A 2 5.56 -9.86 -6.18
N GLY A 3 6.62 -10.61 -5.92
CA GLY A 3 7.98 -10.27 -6.36
C GLY A 3 8.63 -9.09 -5.64
N PHE A 4 8.05 -8.57 -4.56
CA PHE A 4 8.69 -7.52 -3.77
C PHE A 4 9.98 -8.02 -3.09
N ASP A 5 9.98 -9.27 -2.63
CA ASP A 5 11.10 -9.93 -1.97
C ASP A 5 12.32 -10.13 -2.88
N THR A 6 12.10 -10.23 -4.20
CA THR A 6 13.15 -10.39 -5.22
C THR A 6 13.86 -9.08 -5.60
N LEU A 7 13.35 -7.94 -5.15
CA LEU A 7 13.97 -6.62 -5.38
C LEU A 7 15.26 -6.45 -4.56
N THR A 8 16.20 -5.68 -5.10
CA THR A 8 17.38 -5.22 -4.35
C THR A 8 16.97 -4.33 -3.18
N HIS A 9 17.83 -4.18 -2.18
CA HIS A 9 17.55 -3.31 -1.03
C HIS A 9 17.20 -1.87 -1.45
N LYS A 10 17.93 -1.30 -2.42
CA LYS A 10 17.66 0.05 -2.95
C LYS A 10 16.28 0.14 -3.60
N GLN A 11 15.89 -0.86 -4.39
CA GLN A 11 14.59 -0.91 -5.06
C GLN A 11 13.44 -1.07 -4.05
N LYS A 12 13.63 -1.89 -3.00
CA LYS A 12 12.67 -2.00 -1.90
C LYS A 12 12.43 -0.65 -1.23
N LEU A 13 13.49 0.13 -0.99
CA LEU A 13 13.36 1.49 -0.45
C LEU A 13 12.61 2.43 -1.39
N GLU A 14 12.80 2.31 -2.70
CA GLU A 14 12.08 3.12 -3.70
C GLU A 14 10.58 2.86 -3.68
N VAL A 15 10.17 1.59 -3.61
CA VAL A 15 8.76 1.18 -3.54
C VAL A 15 8.13 1.59 -2.20
N ILE A 16 8.83 1.35 -1.06
CA ILE A 16 8.33 1.71 0.28
C ILE A 16 8.19 3.23 0.43
N ASN A 17 9.11 4.02 -0.13
CA ASN A 17 9.11 5.48 -0.04
C ASN A 17 8.44 6.15 -1.24
N ASN A 18 7.52 5.46 -1.92
CA ASN A 18 6.74 6.07 -2.99
C ASN A 18 5.82 7.15 -2.41
N LEU A 19 6.11 8.43 -2.71
CA LEU A 19 5.40 9.58 -2.15
C LEU A 19 3.90 9.58 -2.46
N ASP A 20 3.50 9.02 -3.60
CA ASP A 20 2.09 8.91 -3.99
C ASP A 20 1.32 7.93 -3.08
N ASN A 21 2.02 7.07 -2.33
CA ASN A 21 1.42 6.12 -1.39
C ASN A 21 1.22 6.68 0.02
N PHE A 22 1.53 7.96 0.25
CA PHE A 22 1.35 8.59 1.57
C PHE A 22 0.09 9.44 1.60
N GLU A 23 -0.94 8.90 2.24
CA GLU A 23 -2.17 9.64 2.53
C GLU A 23 -2.18 10.10 3.99
N GLY A 24 -2.17 11.42 4.17
CA GLY A 24 -2.09 12.04 5.50
C GLY A 24 -3.38 11.86 6.30
N LEU A 25 -3.30 11.12 7.41
CA LEU A 25 -4.38 11.02 8.39
C LEU A 25 -4.08 11.88 9.62
N SER A 26 -5.14 12.36 10.29
CA SER A 26 -4.99 12.98 11.61
C SER A 26 -4.42 11.97 12.60
N ARG A 27 -3.78 12.43 13.68
CA ARG A 27 -3.19 11.55 14.70
C ARG A 27 -4.20 10.53 15.24
N SER A 28 -5.44 10.95 15.49
CA SER A 28 -6.52 10.10 16.00
C SER A 28 -7.01 9.10 14.95
N ALA A 29 -7.16 9.53 13.69
CA ALA A 29 -7.51 8.64 12.57
C ALA A 29 -6.43 7.59 12.34
N ASN A 30 -5.16 8.01 12.27
CA ASN A 30 -4.04 7.11 12.08
C ASN A 30 -3.91 6.09 13.23
N GLY A 31 -4.04 6.56 14.48
CA GLY A 31 -4.01 5.70 15.66
C GLY A 31 -5.17 4.70 15.73
N SER A 32 -6.33 5.04 15.15
CA SER A 32 -7.48 4.15 15.10
C SER A 32 -7.43 3.13 13.95
N LYS A 33 -7.07 3.59 12.74
CA LYS A 33 -6.94 2.74 11.56
C LYS A 33 -5.87 1.69 11.79
N GLN A 34 -4.69 2.11 12.23
CA GLN A 34 -3.50 1.28 12.36
C GLN A 34 -3.17 0.60 11.01
N ASP A 35 -3.02 -0.72 11.01
CA ASP A 35 -2.71 -1.57 9.86
C ASP A 35 -3.93 -1.98 9.03
N LYS A 36 -5.16 -1.69 9.50
CA LYS A 36 -6.39 -1.99 8.76
C LYS A 36 -6.41 -1.27 7.42
N SER A 37 -6.91 -1.92 6.37
CA SER A 37 -7.30 -1.26 5.12
C SER A 37 -8.42 -0.23 5.35
N TYR A 38 -8.65 0.67 4.39
CA TYR A 38 -9.82 1.56 4.46
C TYR A 38 -11.14 0.78 4.32
N GLU A 39 -11.10 -0.40 3.71
CA GLU A 39 -12.25 -1.31 3.64
C GLU A 39 -12.55 -1.97 5.00
N GLU A 40 -11.55 -2.28 5.82
CA GLU A 40 -11.76 -2.84 7.16
C GLU A 40 -12.05 -1.76 8.22
N TRP A 41 -11.49 -0.56 8.06
CA TRP A 41 -11.60 0.52 9.03
C TRP A 41 -12.93 1.27 8.91
N THR A 42 -13.95 0.76 9.60
CA THR A 42 -15.30 1.35 9.59
C THR A 42 -15.57 2.35 10.71
N HIS A 43 -14.84 2.27 11.83
CA HIS A 43 -15.09 3.10 13.02
C HIS A 43 -13.80 3.46 13.76
N TYR A 44 -13.82 4.61 14.46
CA TYR A 44 -12.69 5.06 15.27
C TYR A 44 -12.46 4.22 16.54
N LYS A 45 -13.53 3.68 17.12
CA LYS A 45 -13.52 2.91 18.40
C LYS A 45 -14.51 1.75 18.31
N LYS A 46 -14.33 0.89 17.30
CA LYS A 46 -15.30 -0.15 16.95
C LYS A 46 -15.67 -1.02 18.17
N GLY A 47 -16.96 -1.15 18.48
CA GLY A 47 -17.44 -1.97 19.59
C GLY A 47 -17.14 -1.43 21.00
N GLN A 48 -16.73 -0.16 21.13
CA GLN A 48 -16.53 0.51 22.41
C GLN A 48 -17.63 1.57 22.65
N LYS A 49 -17.85 1.96 23.91
CA LYS A 49 -18.76 3.06 24.25
C LYS A 49 -18.27 4.36 23.59
N GLY A 50 -19.16 5.01 22.82
CA GLY A 50 -18.80 6.19 22.04
C GLY A 50 -18.07 5.85 20.74
N GLU A 51 -18.42 4.73 20.12
CA GLU A 51 -18.09 4.39 18.74
C GLU A 51 -18.53 5.51 17.79
N ILE A 52 -17.65 5.84 16.84
CA ILE A 52 -17.87 6.88 15.84
C ILE A 52 -17.57 6.25 14.48
N GLU A 53 -18.57 6.26 13.60
CA GLU A 53 -18.41 5.85 12.21
C GLU A 53 -17.40 6.74 11.49
N VAL A 54 -16.56 6.12 10.67
CA VAL A 54 -15.76 6.85 9.70
C VAL A 54 -16.72 7.41 8.65
N ASN A 55 -16.55 8.68 8.27
CA ASN A 55 -17.39 9.31 7.25
C ASN A 55 -17.44 8.41 5.98
N PRO A 56 -18.63 7.99 5.52
CA PRO A 56 -18.75 7.02 4.43
C PRO A 56 -18.19 7.51 3.09
N GLU A 57 -18.37 8.79 2.75
CA GLU A 57 -17.87 9.37 1.50
C GLU A 57 -16.34 9.43 1.49
N PHE A 58 -15.76 9.89 2.61
CA PHE A 58 -14.31 9.86 2.82
C PHE A 58 -13.78 8.43 2.68
N ARG A 59 -14.40 7.47 3.38
CA ARG A 59 -13.97 6.07 3.34
C ARG A 59 -14.05 5.50 1.93
N ALA A 60 -15.13 5.75 1.20
CA ALA A 60 -15.29 5.30 -0.19
C ALA A 60 -14.17 5.84 -1.09
N LYS A 61 -13.87 7.15 -0.99
CA LYS A 61 -12.77 7.77 -1.73
C LYS A 61 -11.42 7.13 -1.39
N MET A 62 -11.15 6.89 -0.11
CA MET A 62 -9.87 6.30 0.30
C MET A 62 -9.72 4.84 -0.15
N ILE A 63 -10.81 4.08 -0.23
CA ILE A 63 -10.80 2.71 -0.79
C ILE A 63 -10.41 2.74 -2.28
N GLU A 64 -10.93 3.70 -3.04
CA GLU A 64 -10.57 3.85 -4.46
C GLU A 64 -9.09 4.19 -4.63
N ILE A 65 -8.58 5.13 -3.83
CA ILE A 65 -7.16 5.52 -3.80
C ILE A 65 -6.29 4.33 -3.41
N GLU A 66 -6.63 3.60 -2.34
CA GLU A 66 -5.88 2.43 -1.86
C GLU A 66 -5.75 1.37 -2.96
N ARG A 67 -6.85 1.06 -3.66
CA ARG A 67 -6.86 0.11 -4.79
C ARG A 67 -6.05 0.60 -5.99
N GLU A 68 -6.10 1.90 -6.29
CA GLU A 68 -5.29 2.46 -7.37
C GLU A 68 -3.79 2.41 -7.04
N MET A 69 -3.43 2.78 -5.82
CA MET A 69 -2.05 2.75 -5.35
C MET A 69 -1.49 1.34 -5.29
N GLU A 70 -2.28 0.35 -4.86
CA GLU A 70 -1.88 -1.05 -4.89
C GLU A 70 -1.48 -1.50 -6.31
N ARG A 71 -2.29 -1.16 -7.33
CA ARG A 71 -1.99 -1.46 -8.74
C ARG A 71 -0.72 -0.74 -9.22
N ARG A 72 -0.55 0.52 -8.86
CA ARG A 72 0.63 1.32 -9.24
C ARG A 72 1.91 0.75 -8.63
N LEU A 73 1.88 0.38 -7.35
CA LEU A 73 3.01 -0.22 -6.64
C LEU A 73 3.35 -1.61 -7.18
N GLN A 74 2.34 -2.44 -7.46
CA GLN A 74 2.58 -3.74 -8.09
C GLN A 74 3.24 -3.57 -9.47
N LYS A 75 2.76 -2.62 -10.28
CA LYS A 75 3.39 -2.31 -11.57
C LYS A 75 4.85 -1.85 -11.40
N GLN A 76 5.14 -1.00 -10.41
CA GLN A 76 6.51 -0.56 -10.11
C GLN A 76 7.40 -1.77 -9.78
N ILE A 77 6.93 -2.70 -8.94
CA ILE A 77 7.65 -3.92 -8.59
C ILE A 77 7.91 -4.80 -9.83
N ASP A 78 6.89 -5.00 -10.67
CA ASP A 78 7.00 -5.80 -11.89
C ASP A 78 8.01 -5.21 -12.87
N ASP A 79 8.00 -3.89 -13.05
CA ASP A 79 8.93 -3.17 -13.93
C ASP A 79 10.38 -3.29 -13.41
N LEU A 80 10.60 -3.16 -12.10
CA LEU A 80 11.92 -3.31 -11.48
C LEU A 80 12.44 -4.75 -11.61
N ASN A 81 11.59 -5.75 -11.38
CA ASN A 81 11.94 -7.15 -11.58
C ASN A 81 12.26 -7.47 -13.03
N LYS A 82 11.52 -6.90 -13.99
CA LYS A 82 11.83 -7.02 -15.42
C LYS A 82 13.18 -6.41 -15.76
N GLN A 83 13.54 -5.26 -15.18
CA GLN A 83 14.86 -4.66 -15.34
C GLN A 83 15.97 -5.54 -14.76
N ASN A 84 15.76 -6.10 -13.56
CA ASN A 84 16.73 -6.99 -12.92
C ASN A 84 17.02 -8.23 -13.80
N ARG A 85 15.99 -8.85 -14.39
CA ARG A 85 16.16 -9.99 -15.32
C ARG A 85 16.92 -9.62 -16.60
N LYS A 86 16.73 -8.40 -17.13
CA LYS A 86 17.48 -7.92 -18.31
C LYS A 86 18.95 -7.66 -17.98
N ASN A 87 19.23 -7.17 -16.78
CA ASN A 87 20.58 -6.83 -16.34
C ASN A 87 21.38 -8.06 -15.87
N ASP A 88 20.73 -9.19 -15.64
CA ASP A 88 21.36 -10.49 -15.37
C ASP A 88 20.76 -11.60 -16.25
N PRO A 89 21.18 -11.70 -17.52
CA PRO A 89 20.61 -12.64 -18.49
C PRO A 89 20.93 -14.12 -18.18
N LYS A 90 21.77 -14.44 -17.17
CA LYS A 90 22.18 -15.82 -16.84
C LYS A 90 21.17 -16.61 -16.00
N LYS A 91 19.96 -16.08 -15.79
CA LYS A 91 18.91 -16.70 -14.98
C LYS A 91 17.64 -17.07 -15.77
N GLY A 92 17.66 -16.92 -17.09
CA GLY A 92 16.66 -17.47 -17.99
C GLY A 92 17.27 -18.68 -18.71
N ASP A 93 16.56 -19.79 -18.67
CA ASP A 93 16.91 -21.14 -19.15
C ASP A 93 17.56 -22.04 -18.08
N ASP A 94 16.70 -22.59 -17.22
CA ASP A 94 16.73 -23.97 -16.73
C ASP A 94 15.28 -24.44 -16.48
#